data_AF-A0A4U1FBL5-F1
#
_entry.id   AF-A0A4U1FBL5-F1
#
_cell.length_a   1.000
_cell.length_b   1.000
_cell.length_c   1.000
_cell.angle_alpha   90.00
_cell.angle_beta   90.00
_cell.angle_gamma   90.00
#
_symmetry.space_group_name_H-M   'P 1'
#
loop_
_entity.id
_entity.type
_entity.pdbx_description
1 polymer ?
#
loop_
_entity_poly.entity_id
_entity_poly.type
_entity_poly.pdbx_seq_one_letter_code
_entity_poly.pdbx_strand_id
1 'polypeptide(L)'
;MHLLAVIGGPPFWQSMIPVLNIQMKIFPALCTVAGTIFSCTNYFRVIFTGGVGKNGSTIAGTSVLSPFLHIGSVITLAAMIYKKSAVQLFEKHPCLYILTFGFVSAKITNKLVVAHMTKSEMHLHDTAFIGPALLFLDQYFNSFIDEYIVLWIALIFSFFDLIRYCVSVCNQIASHLHIHVFRIKVSTAHSNHH
;
A
#
# COMPACT_ATOMS: atom_id res chain seq x y z
N MET A 1 17.49 -11.85 11.31
CA MET A 1 18.35 -11.59 12.48
C MET A 1 18.46 -12.79 13.42
N HIS A 2 17.37 -13.46 13.81
CA HIS A 2 17.43 -14.58 14.76
C HIS A 2 18.11 -15.86 14.24
N LEU A 3 18.06 -16.14 12.93
CA LEU A 3 18.66 -17.34 12.34
C LEU A 3 20.21 -17.28 12.29
N LEU A 4 20.77 -16.09 12.05
CA LEU A 4 22.23 -15.86 12.06
C LEU A 4 22.81 -16.01 13.48
N ALA A 5 22.04 -15.65 14.51
CA ALA A 5 22.45 -15.77 15.91
C ALA A 5 22.71 -17.23 16.34
N VAL A 6 22.01 -18.20 15.72
CA VAL A 6 22.09 -19.63 16.06
C VAL A 6 23.42 -20.26 15.62
N ILE A 7 24.03 -19.77 14.53
CA ILE A 7 25.22 -20.40 13.93
C ILE A 7 26.49 -20.20 14.77
N GLY A 8 26.54 -19.16 15.63
CA GLY A 8 27.72 -18.83 16.44
C GLY A 8 27.47 -18.71 17.95
N GLY A 9 26.22 -18.69 18.41
CA GLY A 9 25.87 -18.45 19.81
C GLY A 9 26.09 -17.00 20.28
N PRO A 10 25.48 -16.57 21.40
CA PRO A 10 25.60 -15.21 21.94
C PRO A 10 27.04 -14.68 22.15
N PRO A 11 28.00 -15.47 22.67
CA PRO A 11 29.34 -14.95 22.97
C PRO A 11 30.17 -14.65 21.71
N PHE A 12 29.96 -15.40 20.62
CA PHE A 12 30.63 -15.12 19.34
C PHE A 12 30.21 -13.77 18.77
N TRP A 13 28.91 -13.48 18.75
CA TRP A 13 28.38 -12.21 18.22
C TRP A 13 28.68 -10.98 19.10
N GLN A 14 28.99 -11.21 20.38
CA GLN A 14 29.42 -10.19 21.34
C GLN A 14 30.94 -10.03 21.41
N SER A 15 31.70 -10.93 20.77
CA SER A 15 33.17 -10.83 20.71
C SER A 15 33.61 -9.58 19.95
N MET A 16 34.73 -9.00 20.40
CA MET A 16 35.34 -7.84 19.77
C MET A 16 36.28 -8.31 18.67
N ILE A 17 36.14 -7.75 17.46
CA ILE A 17 37.07 -8.03 16.37
C ILE A 17 38.38 -7.29 16.68
N PRO A 18 39.52 -7.99 16.87
CA PRO A 18 40.75 -7.42 17.43
C PRO A 18 41.41 -6.33 16.57
N VAL A 19 41.03 -6.22 15.29
CA VAL A 19 41.58 -5.23 14.35
C VAL A 19 40.77 -3.92 14.31
N LEU A 20 39.47 -4.00 14.57
CA LEU A 20 38.51 -2.90 14.37
C LEU A 20 37.84 -2.42 15.66
N ASN A 21 38.03 -3.12 16.79
CA ASN A 21 37.41 -2.83 18.10
C ASN A 21 35.88 -2.63 18.02
N ILE A 22 35.24 -3.38 17.12
CA ILE A 22 33.81 -3.32 16.84
C ILE A 22 33.22 -4.71 17.14
N GLN A 23 32.01 -4.74 17.70
CA GLN A 23 31.30 -5.98 18.02
C GLN A 23 30.88 -6.71 16.74
N MET A 24 31.07 -8.04 16.70
CA MET A 24 30.85 -8.86 15.51
C MET A 24 29.43 -8.77 14.93
N LYS A 25 28.42 -8.44 15.76
CA LYS A 25 27.03 -8.16 15.33
C LYS A 25 26.87 -6.98 14.36
N ILE A 26 27.80 -6.03 14.33
CA ILE A 26 27.75 -4.88 13.43
C ILE A 26 28.05 -5.29 11.99
N PHE A 27 28.81 -6.37 11.78
CA PHE A 27 29.18 -6.83 10.45
C PHE A 27 27.97 -7.29 9.61
N PRO A 28 27.07 -8.17 10.09
CA PRO A 28 25.83 -8.47 9.37
C PRO A 28 24.94 -7.26 9.15
N ALA A 29 24.92 -6.30 10.09
CA ALA A 29 24.15 -5.07 9.92
C ALA A 29 24.72 -4.22 8.77
N LEU A 30 26.04 -4.07 8.70
CA LEU A 30 26.73 -3.38 7.61
C LEU A 30 26.50 -4.07 6.26
N CYS A 31 26.61 -5.41 6.21
CA CYS A 31 26.30 -6.19 5.02
C CYS A 31 24.83 -6.03 4.60
N THR A 32 23.90 -5.97 5.55
CA THR A 32 22.48 -5.73 5.26
C THR A 32 22.30 -4.34 4.65
N VAL A 33 22.89 -3.31 5.25
CA VAL A 33 22.82 -1.93 4.74
C VAL A 33 23.44 -1.84 3.34
N ALA A 34 24.62 -2.41 3.12
CA ALA A 34 25.28 -2.44 1.83
C ALA A 34 24.45 -3.19 0.77
N GLY A 35 23.89 -4.34 1.13
CA GLY A 35 22.97 -5.11 0.27
C GLY A 35 21.72 -4.31 -0.08
N THR A 36 21.12 -3.61 0.89
CA THR A 36 19.99 -2.71 0.65
C THR A 36 20.37 -1.58 -0.30
N ILE A 37 21.51 -0.91 -0.09
CA ILE A 37 21.99 0.15 -0.99
C ILE A 37 22.18 -0.39 -2.41
N PHE A 38 22.87 -1.53 -2.56
CA PHE A 38 23.12 -2.13 -3.87
C PHE A 38 21.82 -2.52 -4.60
N SER A 39 20.90 -3.20 -3.91
CA SER A 39 19.58 -3.51 -4.47
C SER A 39 18.82 -2.24 -4.85
N CYS A 40 18.84 -1.24 -3.98
CA CYS A 40 18.18 0.04 -4.20
C CYS A 40 18.73 0.75 -5.45
N THR A 41 20.06 0.81 -5.60
CA THR A 41 20.72 1.35 -6.80
C THR A 41 20.32 0.59 -8.06
N ASN A 42 20.22 -0.74 -8.01
CA ASN A 42 19.79 -1.53 -9.16
C ASN A 42 18.31 -1.28 -9.53
N TYR A 43 17.42 -1.19 -8.54
CA TYR A 43 16.02 -0.83 -8.77
C TYR A 43 15.89 0.58 -9.35
N PHE A 44 16.57 1.57 -8.76
CA PHE A 44 16.58 2.93 -9.28
C PHE A 44 17.19 3.02 -10.66
N ARG A 45 18.26 2.27 -10.95
CA ARG A 45 18.85 2.21 -12.29
C ARG A 45 17.80 1.77 -13.31
N VAL A 46 17.11 0.65 -13.08
CA VAL A 46 16.05 0.16 -13.96
C VAL A 46 14.90 1.16 -14.10
N ILE A 47 14.55 1.89 -13.04
CA ILE A 47 13.51 2.93 -13.09
C ILE A 47 13.96 4.15 -13.92
N PHE A 48 15.20 4.63 -13.74
CA PHE A 48 15.73 5.84 -14.39
C PHE A 48 16.24 5.61 -15.82
N THR A 49 16.69 4.39 -16.16
CA THR A 49 17.05 4.04 -17.56
C THR A 49 15.83 3.69 -18.42
N GLY A 50 14.62 3.75 -17.86
CA GLY A 50 13.38 3.44 -18.54
C GLY A 50 13.03 1.96 -18.48
N GLY A 51 11.74 1.65 -18.57
CA GLY A 51 11.23 0.29 -18.57
C GLY A 51 11.57 -0.44 -19.87
N VAL A 52 11.44 -1.77 -19.86
CA VAL A 52 11.79 -2.65 -20.99
C VAL A 52 10.83 -2.56 -22.20
N GLY A 53 9.88 -1.62 -22.21
CA GLY A 53 8.94 -1.37 -23.31
C GLY A 53 9.49 -0.41 -24.37
N LYS A 54 8.74 -0.23 -25.47
CA LYS A 54 9.08 0.74 -26.52
C LYS A 54 9.22 2.15 -25.90
N ASN A 55 10.32 2.85 -26.21
CA ASN A 55 10.65 4.20 -25.73
C ASN A 55 10.96 4.33 -24.22
N GLY A 56 11.41 3.26 -23.53
CA GLY A 56 11.71 3.33 -22.08
C GLY A 56 10.46 3.32 -21.19
N SER A 57 9.33 2.91 -21.76
CA SER A 57 8.05 2.69 -21.07
C SER A 57 8.02 1.33 -20.36
N THR A 58 7.07 1.09 -19.46
CA THR A 58 6.77 -0.27 -19.00
C THR A 58 6.31 -1.16 -20.17
N ILE A 59 6.30 -2.49 -19.98
CA ILE A 59 5.78 -3.48 -20.96
C ILE A 59 4.33 -3.16 -21.40
N ALA A 60 3.61 -2.35 -20.60
CA ALA A 60 2.22 -1.94 -20.83
C ALA A 60 2.07 -0.59 -21.55
N GLY A 61 3.15 0.11 -21.93
CA GLY A 61 3.04 1.44 -22.55
C GLY A 61 2.84 2.59 -21.55
N THR A 62 2.86 2.32 -20.25
CA THR A 62 2.68 3.34 -19.20
C THR A 62 4.02 3.89 -18.70
N SER A 63 4.03 5.10 -18.14
CA SER A 63 5.23 5.64 -17.47
C SER A 63 5.61 4.75 -16.28
N VAL A 64 6.88 4.34 -16.22
CA VAL A 64 7.46 3.56 -15.10
C VAL A 64 7.27 4.22 -13.72
N LEU A 65 7.03 5.53 -13.70
CA LEU A 65 6.86 6.33 -12.48
C LEU A 65 5.40 6.58 -12.08
N SER A 66 4.41 6.24 -12.92
CA SER A 66 3.00 6.54 -12.65
C SER A 66 2.51 6.02 -11.28
N PRO A 67 2.86 4.79 -10.85
CA PRO A 67 2.53 4.26 -9.51
C PRO A 67 2.97 5.17 -8.34
N PHE A 68 4.11 5.86 -8.50
CA PHE A 68 4.67 6.74 -7.48
C PHE A 68 3.79 7.98 -7.26
N LEU A 69 3.17 8.51 -8.32
CA LEU A 69 2.31 9.69 -8.21
C LEU A 69 1.06 9.41 -7.38
N HIS A 70 0.46 8.23 -7.51
CA HIS A 70 -0.74 7.85 -6.76
C HIS A 70 -0.45 7.57 -5.28
N ILE A 71 0.65 6.89 -4.96
CA ILE A 71 1.03 6.64 -3.56
C ILE A 71 1.52 7.95 -2.92
N GLY A 72 2.34 8.71 -3.66
CA GLY A 72 2.86 10.00 -3.23
C GLY A 72 1.77 11.02 -2.95
N SER A 73 0.69 11.05 -3.74
CA SER A 73 -0.44 11.95 -3.49
C SER A 73 -1.20 11.60 -2.21
N VAL A 74 -1.45 10.31 -1.92
CA VAL A 74 -2.06 9.87 -0.65
C VAL A 74 -1.20 10.27 0.55
N ILE A 75 0.12 10.05 0.47
CA ILE A 75 1.05 10.41 1.55
C ILE A 75 1.09 11.93 1.75
N THR A 76 1.14 12.70 0.66
CA THR A 76 1.15 14.17 0.73
C THR A 76 -0.14 14.70 1.36
N LEU A 77 -1.29 14.16 0.98
CA LEU A 77 -2.59 14.53 1.57
C LEU A 77 -2.63 14.20 3.06
N ALA A 78 -2.15 13.02 3.46
CA ALA A 78 -2.05 12.65 4.88
C ALA A 78 -1.16 13.64 5.65
N ALA A 79 0.04 13.92 5.15
CA ALA A 79 0.98 14.84 5.79
C ALA A 79 0.43 16.28 5.89
N MET A 80 -0.22 16.77 4.84
CA MET A 80 -0.89 18.09 4.82
C MET A 80 -2.00 18.17 5.87
N ILE A 81 -2.85 17.14 5.94
CA ILE A 81 -3.96 17.08 6.90
C ILE A 81 -3.43 17.01 8.34
N TYR A 82 -2.35 16.28 8.57
CA TYR A 82 -1.69 16.23 9.87
C TYR A 82 -1.11 17.60 10.29
N LYS A 83 -0.43 18.30 9.36
CA LYS A 83 0.21 19.59 9.67
C LYS A 83 -0.77 20.74 9.87
N LYS A 84 -1.94 20.70 9.23
CA LYS A 84 -2.92 21.79 9.25
C LYS A 84 -4.11 21.53 10.20
N SER A 85 -4.23 20.34 10.78
CA SER A 85 -5.34 19.99 11.69
C SER A 85 -5.33 20.89 12.94
N ALA A 86 -6.45 21.56 13.20
CA ALA A 86 -6.63 22.40 14.39
C ALA A 86 -6.91 21.56 15.65
N VAL A 87 -7.48 20.38 15.47
CA VAL A 87 -7.90 19.47 16.56
C VAL A 87 -6.80 18.46 16.94
N GLN A 88 -5.66 18.48 16.23
CA GLN A 88 -4.60 17.46 16.34
C GLN A 88 -5.20 16.04 16.23
N LEU A 89 -5.96 15.78 15.16
CA LEU A 89 -6.69 14.53 14.93
C LEU A 89 -5.83 13.27 15.15
N PHE A 90 -4.58 13.31 14.72
CA PHE A 90 -3.65 12.21 14.86
C PHE A 90 -3.26 11.94 16.32
N GLU A 91 -3.15 12.97 17.16
CA GLU A 91 -2.77 12.81 18.57
C GLU A 91 -3.94 12.33 19.43
N LYS A 92 -5.15 12.86 19.17
CA LYS A 92 -6.36 12.46 19.91
C LYS A 92 -6.92 11.11 19.47
N HIS A 93 -6.93 10.83 18.17
CA HIS A 93 -7.56 9.64 17.60
C HIS A 93 -6.69 8.95 16.53
N PRO A 94 -5.49 8.45 16.91
CA PRO A 94 -4.53 7.87 15.97
C PRO A 94 -5.11 6.66 15.21
N CYS A 95 -5.86 5.80 15.88
CA CYS A 95 -6.43 4.59 15.27
C CYS A 95 -7.41 4.92 14.14
N LEU A 96 -8.29 5.90 14.35
CA LEU A 96 -9.30 6.29 13.37
C LEU A 96 -8.63 6.89 12.13
N TYR A 97 -7.65 7.77 12.36
CA TYR A 97 -6.88 8.40 11.29
C TYR A 97 -6.11 7.35 10.46
N ILE A 98 -5.35 6.47 11.12
CA ILE A 98 -4.56 5.43 10.44
C ILE A 98 -5.47 4.47 9.67
N LEU A 99 -6.65 4.12 10.19
CA LEU A 99 -7.61 3.27 9.48
C LEU A 99 -8.18 3.96 8.23
N THR A 100 -8.56 5.24 8.31
CA THR A 100 -9.08 5.98 7.16
C THR A 100 -8.06 6.05 6.02
N PHE A 101 -6.85 6.54 6.30
CA PHE A 101 -5.79 6.60 5.28
C PHE A 101 -5.30 5.20 4.88
N GLY A 102 -5.37 4.22 5.79
CA GLY A 102 -5.09 2.82 5.52
C GLY A 102 -6.02 2.20 4.49
N PHE A 103 -7.34 2.42 4.60
CA PHE A 103 -8.30 1.93 3.60
C PHE A 103 -8.13 2.59 2.23
N VAL A 104 -7.89 3.90 2.20
CA VAL A 104 -7.58 4.63 0.96
C VAL A 104 -6.31 4.07 0.30
N SER A 105 -5.22 3.95 1.08
CA SER A 105 -3.96 3.33 0.66
C SER A 105 -4.14 1.90 0.13
N ALA A 106 -4.91 1.07 0.85
CA ALA A 106 -5.16 -0.31 0.47
C ALA A 106 -5.91 -0.41 -0.88
N LYS A 107 -6.93 0.43 -1.10
CA LYS A 107 -7.65 0.45 -2.38
C LYS A 107 -6.74 0.87 -3.54
N ILE A 108 -5.98 1.95 -3.37
CA ILE A 108 -5.05 2.43 -4.40
C ILE A 108 -3.98 1.37 -4.70
N THR A 109 -3.45 0.71 -3.68
CA THR A 109 -2.49 -0.39 -3.83
C THR A 109 -3.08 -1.57 -4.59
N ASN A 110 -4.30 -2.00 -4.24
CA ASN A 110 -4.97 -3.08 -4.95
C ASN A 110 -5.21 -2.73 -6.43
N LYS A 111 -5.63 -1.49 -6.71
CA LYS A 111 -5.77 -0.99 -8.09
C LYS A 111 -4.46 -0.99 -8.86
N LEU A 112 -3.38 -0.57 -8.23
CA LEU A 112 -2.05 -0.52 -8.82
C LEU A 112 -1.54 -1.93 -9.16
N VAL A 113 -1.75 -2.91 -8.27
CA VAL A 113 -1.43 -4.32 -8.53
C VAL A 113 -2.25 -4.85 -9.72
N VAL A 114 -3.57 -4.61 -9.73
CA VAL A 114 -4.44 -5.05 -10.84
C VAL A 114 -4.00 -4.40 -12.16
N ALA A 115 -3.83 -3.08 -12.20
CA ALA A 115 -3.40 -2.35 -13.38
C ALA A 115 -2.04 -2.82 -13.92
N HIS A 116 -1.10 -3.11 -13.02
CA HIS A 116 0.20 -3.68 -13.38
C HIS A 116 0.06 -5.08 -14.01
N MET A 117 -0.76 -5.95 -13.42
CA MET A 117 -0.96 -7.32 -13.92
C MET A 117 -1.75 -7.35 -15.23
N THR A 118 -2.76 -6.49 -15.39
CA THR A 118 -3.62 -6.44 -16.59
C THR A 118 -3.07 -5.54 -17.69
N LYS A 119 -1.92 -4.89 -17.45
CA LYS A 119 -1.33 -3.88 -18.35
C LYS A 119 -2.32 -2.77 -18.73
N SER A 120 -3.16 -2.37 -17.78
CA SER A 120 -4.19 -1.34 -17.99
C SER A 120 -3.71 0.02 -17.50
N GLU A 121 -4.16 1.08 -18.15
CA GLU A 121 -3.91 2.45 -17.67
C GLU A 121 -4.73 2.73 -16.41
N MET A 122 -4.10 3.39 -15.43
CA MET A 122 -4.74 3.77 -14.18
C MET A 122 -5.06 5.27 -14.19
N HIS A 123 -6.33 5.63 -14.06
CA HIS A 123 -6.75 7.02 -14.03
C HIS A 123 -6.45 7.66 -12.67
N LEU A 124 -5.94 8.90 -12.67
CA LEU A 124 -5.51 9.61 -11.47
C LEU A 124 -6.66 9.99 -10.54
N HIS A 125 -7.83 10.28 -11.11
CA HIS A 125 -9.04 10.62 -10.36
C HIS A 125 -9.75 9.34 -9.90
N ASP A 126 -9.50 8.93 -8.66
CA ASP A 126 -10.14 7.79 -8.01
C ASP A 126 -11.13 8.27 -6.94
N THR A 127 -12.25 7.56 -6.79
CA THR A 127 -13.20 7.78 -5.69
C THR A 127 -12.56 7.62 -4.32
N ALA A 128 -11.43 6.90 -4.23
CA ALA A 128 -10.64 6.76 -3.01
C ALA A 128 -10.13 8.11 -2.46
N PHE A 129 -9.93 9.12 -3.31
CA PHE A 129 -9.44 10.44 -2.89
C PHE A 129 -10.53 11.35 -2.31
N ILE A 130 -11.82 11.00 -2.47
CA ILE A 130 -12.93 11.84 -2.02
C ILE A 130 -12.90 12.05 -0.50
N GLY A 131 -12.64 10.99 0.27
CA GLY A 131 -12.55 11.08 1.75
C GLY A 131 -11.45 12.04 2.22
N PRO A 132 -10.18 11.82 1.82
CA PRO A 132 -9.08 12.75 2.12
C PRO A 132 -9.31 14.16 1.57
N ALA A 133 -9.89 14.31 0.38
CA ALA A 133 -10.19 15.62 -0.21
C ALA A 133 -11.23 16.39 0.61
N LEU A 134 -12.24 15.70 1.18
CA LEU A 134 -13.24 16.31 2.05
C LEU A 134 -12.60 16.87 3.33
N LEU A 135 -11.70 16.11 3.96
CA LEU A 135 -10.94 16.55 5.13
C LEU A 135 -10.03 17.75 4.80
N PHE A 136 -9.36 17.71 3.64
CA PHE A 136 -8.53 18.83 3.19
C PHE A 136 -9.36 20.10 2.94
N LEU A 137 -10.55 19.96 2.35
CA LEU A 137 -11.44 21.08 2.06
C LEU A 137 -12.00 21.70 3.35
N ASP A 138 -12.39 20.87 4.33
CA ASP A 138 -12.85 21.34 5.64
C ASP A 138 -11.77 22.15 6.37
N GLN A 139 -10.52 21.69 6.35
CA GLN A 139 -9.36 22.42 6.88
C GLN A 139 -9.02 23.69 6.07
N TYR A 140 -9.40 23.77 4.79
CA TYR A 140 -9.25 24.99 4.01
C TYR A 140 -10.26 26.07 4.45
N PHE A 141 -11.47 25.68 4.82
CA PHE A 141 -12.50 26.56 5.37
C PHE A 141 -12.39 26.80 6.89
N ASN A 142 -11.21 26.58 7.46
CA ASN A 142 -10.91 26.83 8.87
C ASN A 142 -11.77 25.98 9.83
N SER A 143 -12.05 24.72 9.44
CA SER A 143 -12.83 23.74 10.21
C SER A 143 -14.27 24.20 10.48
N PHE A 144 -15.03 24.43 9.40
CA PHE A 144 -16.45 24.80 9.49
C PHE A 144 -17.29 23.66 10.08
N ILE A 145 -16.91 22.41 9.78
CA ILE A 145 -17.47 21.19 10.40
C ILE A 145 -16.42 20.63 11.35
N ASP A 146 -16.86 19.95 12.41
CA ASP A 146 -15.95 19.28 13.33
C ASP A 146 -15.13 18.20 12.59
N GLU A 147 -13.80 18.37 12.60
CA GLU A 147 -12.83 17.51 11.90
C GLU A 147 -13.00 16.02 12.26
N TYR A 148 -13.45 15.69 13.49
CA TYR A 148 -13.65 14.31 13.93
C TYR A 148 -14.90 13.68 13.29
N ILE A 149 -16.00 14.44 13.12
CA ILE A 149 -17.18 13.98 12.38
C ILE A 149 -16.82 13.73 10.91
N VAL A 150 -16.09 14.65 10.29
CA VAL A 150 -15.65 14.50 8.89
C VAL A 150 -14.74 13.27 8.74
N LEU A 151 -13.87 13.00 9.70
CA LEU A 151 -13.00 11.83 9.69
C LEU A 151 -13.77 10.51 9.77
N TRP A 152 -14.85 10.44 10.57
CA TRP A 152 -15.75 9.29 10.62
C TRP A 152 -16.50 9.07 9.31
N ILE A 153 -17.00 10.15 8.70
CA ILE A 153 -17.66 10.08 7.38
C ILE A 153 -16.66 9.57 6.34
N ALA A 154 -15.43 10.10 6.34
CA ALA A 154 -14.36 9.67 5.45
C ALA A 154 -13.98 8.19 5.66
N LEU A 155 -13.97 7.70 6.90
CA LEU A 155 -13.72 6.29 7.22
C LEU A 155 -14.78 5.39 6.59
N ILE A 156 -16.06 5.66 6.88
CA ILE A 156 -17.19 4.83 6.42
C ILE A 156 -17.23 4.81 4.89
N PHE A 157 -17.04 5.98 4.27
CA PHE A 157 -16.99 6.10 2.81
C PHE A 157 -15.83 5.29 2.22
N SER A 158 -14.61 5.43 2.76
CA SER A 158 -13.42 4.71 2.28
C SER A 158 -13.54 3.20 2.46
N PHE A 159 -14.15 2.75 3.55
CA PHE A 159 -14.39 1.33 3.81
C PHE A 159 -15.39 0.73 2.81
N PHE A 160 -16.52 1.39 2.57
CA PHE A 160 -17.51 0.93 1.61
C PHE A 160 -16.95 0.90 0.18
N ASP A 161 -16.22 1.95 -0.19
CA ASP A 161 -15.55 2.07 -1.49
C ASP A 161 -14.50 0.96 -1.71
N LEU A 162 -13.73 0.61 -0.68
CA LEU A 162 -12.80 -0.54 -0.71
C LEU A 162 -13.54 -1.87 -0.90
N ILE A 163 -14.60 -2.14 -0.13
CA ILE A 163 -15.39 -3.38 -0.25
C ILE A 163 -15.98 -3.49 -1.65
N ARG A 164 -16.63 -2.42 -2.14
CA ARG A 164 -17.22 -2.39 -3.49
C ARG A 164 -16.18 -2.67 -4.56
N TYR A 165 -14.98 -2.10 -4.41
CA TYR A 165 -13.87 -2.36 -5.32
C TYR A 165 -13.43 -3.84 -5.27
N CYS A 166 -13.18 -4.39 -4.09
CA CYS A 166 -12.77 -5.79 -3.93
C CYS A 166 -13.81 -6.77 -4.49
N VAL A 167 -15.09 -6.58 -4.19
CA VAL A 167 -16.18 -7.43 -4.71
C VAL A 167 -16.27 -7.32 -6.24
N SER A 168 -16.13 -6.12 -6.80
CA SER A 168 -16.17 -5.91 -8.25
C SER A 168 -15.03 -6.64 -8.95
N VAL A 169 -13.80 -6.50 -8.45
CA VAL A 169 -12.62 -7.18 -9.03
C VAL A 169 -12.76 -8.70 -8.92
N CYS A 170 -13.13 -9.22 -7.74
CA CYS A 170 -13.34 -10.66 -7.57
C CYS A 170 -14.42 -11.19 -8.51
N ASN A 171 -15.53 -10.47 -8.70
CA ASN A 171 -16.59 -10.86 -9.62
C ASN A 171 -16.14 -10.81 -11.10
N GLN A 172 -15.37 -9.81 -11.48
CA GLN A 172 -14.82 -9.71 -12.85
C GLN A 172 -13.88 -10.88 -13.16
N ILE A 173 -12.96 -11.20 -12.23
CA ILE A 173 -12.03 -12.33 -12.37
C ILE A 173 -12.82 -13.66 -12.39
N ALA A 174 -13.75 -13.83 -11.46
CA ALA A 174 -14.64 -15.01 -11.37
C ALA A 174 -15.42 -15.23 -12.68
N SER A 175 -16.00 -14.17 -13.25
CA SER A 175 -16.73 -14.24 -14.52
C SER A 175 -15.80 -14.57 -15.68
N HIS A 176 -14.58 -14.05 -15.70
CA HIS A 176 -13.60 -14.33 -16.76
C HIS A 176 -13.08 -15.77 -16.71
N LEU A 177 -12.89 -16.32 -15.51
CA LEU A 177 -12.36 -17.67 -15.29
C LEU A 177 -13.46 -18.75 -15.19
N HIS A 178 -14.74 -18.40 -15.36
CA HIS A 178 -15.90 -19.27 -15.13
C HIS A 178 -15.96 -19.92 -13.73
N ILE A 179 -15.39 -19.29 -12.70
CA ILE A 179 -15.42 -19.79 -11.31
C ILE A 179 -16.48 -19.03 -10.52
N HIS A 180 -17.37 -19.73 -9.83
CA HIS A 180 -18.38 -19.11 -8.97
C HIS A 180 -17.85 -18.85 -7.55
N VAL A 181 -17.08 -17.77 -7.35
CA VAL A 181 -16.41 -17.45 -6.07
C VAL A 181 -17.39 -17.08 -4.94
N PHE A 182 -18.59 -16.58 -5.25
CA PHE A 182 -19.60 -16.15 -4.26
C PHE A 182 -20.97 -16.81 -4.42
N ARG A 183 -21.06 -17.94 -5.14
CA ARG A 183 -22.31 -18.67 -5.32
C ARG A 183 -22.17 -20.08 -4.75
N ILE A 184 -22.78 -20.33 -3.58
CA ILE A 184 -22.96 -21.69 -3.08
C ILE A 184 -23.96 -22.38 -4.01
N LYS A 185 -23.54 -23.41 -4.75
CA LYS A 185 -24.48 -24.30 -5.43
C LYS A 185 -25.28 -25.02 -4.35
N VAL A 186 -26.59 -24.79 -4.28
CA VAL A 186 -27.49 -25.69 -3.57
C VAL A 186 -27.45 -27.02 -4.33
N SER A 187 -26.94 -28.07 -3.70
CA SER A 187 -26.95 -29.41 -4.27
C SER A 187 -28.38 -29.90 -4.27
N THR A 188 -29.05 -29.83 -5.41
CA THR A 188 -30.35 -30.49 -5.60
C THR A 188 -30.09 -31.99 -5.55
N ALA A 189 -30.37 -32.62 -4.40
CA ALA A 189 -30.37 -34.07 -4.28
C ALA A 189 -31.42 -34.61 -5.25
N HIS A 190 -30.96 -35.19 -6.36
CA HIS A 190 -31.81 -35.89 -7.30
C HIS A 190 -32.25 -37.19 -6.63
N SER A 191 -33.41 -37.16 -5.96
CA SER A 191 -34.09 -38.36 -5.48
C SER A 191 -34.60 -39.11 -6.71
N ASN A 192 -33.77 -40.03 -7.22
CA ASN A 192 -34.18 -40.97 -8.25
C ASN A 192 -35.24 -41.91 -7.66
N HIS A 193 -36.51 -41.67 -8.01
CA HIS A 193 -37.55 -42.68 -7.95
C HIS A 193 -37.31 -43.67 -9.10
N HIS A 194 -36.99 -44.91 -8.74
CA HIS A 194 -37.18 -46.11 -9.55
C HIS A 194 -37.96 -47.12 -8.72
#